data_AF-A0A661N9E8-F1
#
_entry.id   AF-A0A661N9E8-F1
#
_cell.length_a   1.000
_cell.length_b   1.000
_cell.length_c   1.000
_cell.angle_alpha   90.00
_cell.angle_beta   90.00
_cell.angle_gamma   90.00
#
_symmetry.space_group_name_H-M   'P 1'
#
loop_
_entity.id
_entity.type
_entity.pdbx_description
1 polymer ?
#
loop_
_entity_poly.entity_id
_entity_poly.type
_entity_poly.pdbx_seq_one_letter_code
_entity_poly.pdbx_strand_id
1 'polypeptide(L)'
;MPGREQQALALFGKSLEYYGTLQSEGAIESFEPVLLGPVSIDLSGFILLRGTTQQLDALKHEDQFIEMMIGAEHLIEGFGVIDAYLEGELQSRMAKYAQVAAQ
;
A
#
# COMPACT_ATOMS: atom_id res chain seq x y z
N MET A 1 19.42 -13.10 -6.88
CA MET A 1 19.22 -14.13 -7.93
C MET A 1 18.97 -13.43 -9.25
N PRO A 2 19.65 -13.80 -10.34
CA PRO A 2 19.37 -13.24 -11.66
C PRO A 2 17.88 -13.39 -12.00
N GLY A 3 17.23 -12.32 -12.43
CA GLY A 3 15.82 -12.31 -12.85
C GLY A 3 14.79 -11.93 -11.77
N ARG A 4 15.16 -11.91 -10.47
CA ARG A 4 14.24 -11.46 -9.40
C ARG A 4 13.86 -9.98 -9.55
N GLU A 5 14.83 -9.14 -9.93
CA GLU A 5 14.58 -7.72 -10.23
C GLU A 5 13.66 -7.53 -11.45
N GLN A 6 13.82 -8.35 -12.49
CA GLN A 6 12.92 -8.30 -13.66
C GLN A 6 11.51 -8.75 -13.31
N GLN A 7 11.35 -9.77 -12.46
CA GLN A 7 10.05 -10.21 -11.97
C GLN A 7 9.38 -9.16 -11.08
N ALA A 8 10.15 -8.51 -10.20
CA ALA A 8 9.65 -7.41 -9.38
C ALA A 8 9.21 -6.21 -10.24
N LEU A 9 9.96 -5.87 -11.28
CA LEU A 9 9.57 -4.82 -12.23
C LEU A 9 8.29 -5.17 -13.00
N ALA A 10 8.15 -6.42 -13.43
CA ALA A 10 6.94 -6.90 -14.09
C ALA A 10 5.73 -6.88 -13.14
N LEU A 11 5.91 -7.27 -11.88
CA LEU A 11 4.88 -7.19 -10.85
C LEU A 11 4.47 -5.74 -10.57
N PHE A 12 5.44 -4.81 -10.52
CA PHE A 12 5.16 -3.38 -10.38
C PHE A 12 4.28 -2.87 -11.52
N GLY A 13 4.63 -3.18 -12.78
CA GLY A 13 3.79 -2.83 -13.93
C GLY A 13 2.36 -3.36 -13.83
N LYS A 14 2.20 -4.66 -13.51
CA LYS A 14 0.89 -5.29 -13.29
C LYS A 14 0.09 -4.61 -12.17
N SER A 15 0.77 -4.20 -11.09
CA SER A 15 0.10 -3.51 -9.98
C SER A 15 -0.44 -2.15 -10.41
N LEU A 16 0.29 -1.38 -11.23
CA LEU A 16 -0.18 -0.09 -11.74
C LEU A 16 -1.40 -0.25 -12.66
N GLU A 17 -1.39 -1.26 -13.54
CA GLU A 17 -2.54 -1.59 -14.40
C GLU A 17 -3.77 -1.95 -13.55
N TYR A 18 -3.59 -2.84 -12.57
CA TYR A 18 -4.66 -3.28 -11.68
C TYR A 18 -5.26 -2.12 -10.86
N TYR A 19 -4.41 -1.28 -10.24
CA TYR A 19 -4.90 -0.12 -9.49
C TYR A 19 -5.54 0.93 -10.40
N GLY A 20 -5.09 1.07 -11.65
CA GLY A 20 -5.76 1.87 -12.66
C GLY A 20 -7.18 1.38 -12.95
N THR A 21 -7.38 0.06 -13.06
CA THR A 21 -8.72 -0.54 -13.21
C THR A 21 -9.58 -0.25 -12.00
N LEU A 22 -9.10 -0.52 -10.78
CA LEU A 22 -9.85 -0.26 -9.54
C LEU A 22 -10.27 1.21 -9.42
N GLN A 23 -9.38 2.13 -9.79
CA GLN A 23 -9.70 3.56 -9.78
C GLN A 23 -10.78 3.89 -10.81
N SER A 24 -10.68 3.34 -12.03
CA SER A 24 -11.66 3.59 -13.09
C SER A 24 -13.06 3.03 -12.77
N GLU A 25 -13.13 1.97 -11.97
CA GLU A 25 -14.36 1.33 -11.51
C GLU A 25 -14.92 1.97 -10.22
N GLY A 26 -14.16 2.89 -9.59
CA GLY A 26 -14.54 3.53 -8.33
C GLY A 26 -14.36 2.63 -7.09
N ALA A 27 -13.67 1.50 -7.23
CA ALA A 27 -13.32 0.63 -6.11
C ALA A 27 -12.29 1.29 -5.18
N ILE A 28 -11.44 2.16 -5.71
CA ILE A 28 -10.59 3.09 -4.95
C ILE A 28 -10.74 4.51 -5.53
N GLU A 29 -10.37 5.53 -4.76
CA GLU A 29 -10.42 6.93 -5.22
C GLU A 29 -9.19 7.30 -6.06
N SER A 30 -8.01 6.85 -5.65
CA SER A 30 -6.76 7.08 -6.38
C SER A 30 -5.63 6.18 -5.91
N PHE A 31 -4.55 6.13 -6.68
CA PHE A 31 -3.28 5.55 -6.25
C PHE A 31 -2.10 6.41 -6.69
N GLU A 32 -1.03 6.39 -5.92
CA GLU A 32 0.18 7.16 -6.18
C GLU A 32 1.43 6.30 -5.95
N PRO A 33 2.21 5.97 -7.00
CA PRO A 33 3.49 5.32 -6.84
C PRO A 33 4.54 6.32 -6.34
N VAL A 34 5.21 5.98 -5.23
CA VAL A 34 6.22 6.80 -4.58
C VAL A 34 7.54 6.03 -4.54
N LEU A 35 8.57 6.58 -5.21
CA LEU A 35 9.94 6.11 -5.09
C LEU A 35 10.70 7.02 -4.11
N LEU A 36 11.33 6.43 -3.10
CA LEU A 36 12.13 7.16 -2.14
C LEU A 36 13.57 7.28 -2.63
N GLY A 37 14.24 8.36 -2.23
CA GLY A 37 15.68 8.47 -2.39
C GLY A 37 16.42 7.47 -1.49
N PRO A 38 17.76 7.40 -1.57
CA PRO A 38 18.55 6.53 -0.71
C PRO A 38 18.27 6.80 0.77
N VAL A 39 17.83 5.77 1.51
CA VAL A 39 17.54 5.81 2.95
C VAL A 39 18.21 4.63 3.64
N SER A 40 18.52 4.78 4.93
CA SER A 40 19.15 3.69 5.73
C SER A 40 18.17 2.64 6.22
N ILE A 41 16.88 2.77 5.88
CA ILE A 41 15.83 1.81 6.21
C ILE A 41 15.54 0.93 5.00
N ASP A 42 15.02 -0.27 5.23
CA ASP A 42 14.65 -1.23 4.19
C ASP A 42 13.29 -0.87 3.57
N LEU A 43 13.21 0.34 3.01
CA LEU A 43 12.05 0.85 2.31
C LEU A 43 12.51 1.73 1.15
N SER A 44 12.42 1.19 -0.07
CA SER A 44 12.81 1.91 -1.28
C SER A 44 11.67 2.71 -1.91
N GLY A 45 10.42 2.40 -1.54
CA GLY A 45 9.23 3.02 -2.12
C GLY A 45 7.96 2.31 -1.67
N PHE A 46 6.82 2.87 -2.06
CA PHE A 46 5.50 2.31 -1.81
C PHE A 46 4.50 2.82 -2.83
N ILE A 47 3.34 2.17 -2.93
CA ILE A 47 2.20 2.70 -3.68
C ILE A 47 1.14 3.08 -2.65
N LEU A 48 0.75 4.36 -2.62
CA LEU A 48 -0.28 4.86 -1.73
C LEU A 48 -1.64 4.72 -2.41
N LEU A 49 -2.50 3.83 -1.89
CA LEU A 49 -3.89 3.73 -2.31
C LEU A 49 -4.76 4.60 -1.41
N ARG A 50 -5.70 5.33 -2.01
CA ARG A 50 -6.66 6.19 -1.29
C ARG A 50 -8.08 5.76 -1.60
N GLY A 51 -8.91 5.81 -0.56
CA GLY A 51 -10.33 5.53 -0.61
C GLY A 51 -10.93 5.65 0.78
N THR A 52 -12.25 5.51 0.86
CA THR A 52 -12.95 5.37 2.12
C THR A 52 -12.49 4.12 2.87
N THR A 53 -12.68 4.09 4.20
CA THR A 53 -12.40 2.89 5.01
C THR A 53 -13.09 1.65 4.45
N GLN A 54 -14.33 1.78 3.98
CA GLN A 54 -15.08 0.67 3.40
C GLN A 54 -14.48 0.17 2.09
N GLN A 55 -14.06 1.07 1.20
CA GLN A 55 -13.40 0.71 -0.06
C GLN A 55 -12.09 -0.04 0.20
N LEU A 56 -11.24 0.50 1.08
CA LEU A 56 -9.94 -0.10 1.37
C LEU A 56 -10.05 -1.40 2.16
N ASP A 57 -11.05 -1.54 3.03
CA ASP A 57 -11.34 -2.80 3.72
C ASP A 57 -11.88 -3.86 2.76
N ALA A 58 -12.81 -3.50 1.87
CA ALA A 58 -13.31 -4.41 0.84
C ALA A 58 -12.17 -4.92 -0.07
N LEU A 59 -11.29 -4.02 -0.53
CA LEU A 59 -10.14 -4.37 -1.36
C LEU A 59 -9.25 -5.44 -0.73
N LYS A 60 -9.00 -5.37 0.58
CA LYS A 60 -8.16 -6.35 1.29
C LYS A 60 -8.75 -7.76 1.31
N HIS A 61 -10.05 -7.90 1.06
CA HIS A 61 -10.75 -9.17 1.01
C HIS A 61 -10.96 -9.67 -0.43
N GLU A 62 -10.57 -8.91 -1.45
CA GLU A 62 -10.64 -9.34 -2.85
C GLU A 62 -9.57 -10.40 -3.16
N ASP A 63 -9.97 -11.53 -3.72
CA ASP A 63 -9.07 -12.65 -4.02
C ASP A 63 -7.89 -12.20 -4.91
N GLN A 64 -8.16 -11.39 -5.92
CA GLN A 64 -7.13 -10.88 -6.82
C GLN A 64 -6.11 -9.99 -6.10
N PHE A 65 -6.56 -9.19 -5.13
CA PHE A 65 -5.65 -8.38 -4.31
C PHE A 65 -4.78 -9.28 -3.43
N ILE A 66 -5.39 -10.26 -2.76
CA ILE A 66 -4.70 -11.23 -1.90
C ILE A 66 -3.62 -11.99 -2.67
N GLU A 67 -3.95 -12.52 -3.86
CA GLU A 67 -2.99 -13.24 -4.71
C GLU A 67 -1.80 -12.37 -5.11
N MET A 68 -2.07 -11.11 -5.47
CA MET A 68 -1.02 -10.16 -5.82
C MET A 68 -0.12 -9.83 -4.61
N MET A 69 -0.69 -9.70 -3.41
CA MET A 69 0.08 -9.46 -2.18
C MET A 69 0.97 -10.66 -1.82
N ILE A 70 0.46 -11.88 -1.94
CA ILE A 70 1.24 -13.11 -1.74
C ILE A 70 2.40 -13.19 -2.74
N GLY A 71 2.14 -12.85 -4.01
CA GLY A 71 3.17 -12.78 -5.05
C GLY A 71 4.25 -11.74 -4.72
N ALA A 72 3.85 -10.57 -4.22
CA ALA A 72 4.77 -9.53 -3.79
C ALA A 72 5.61 -9.96 -2.58
N GLU A 73 5.01 -10.56 -1.56
CA GLU A 73 5.70 -11.07 -0.37
C GLU A 73 6.77 -12.11 -0.72
N HIS A 74 6.48 -12.99 -1.68
CA HIS A 74 7.46 -13.97 -2.14
C HIS A 74 8.63 -13.34 -2.92
N LEU A 75 8.36 -12.28 -3.68
CA LEU A 75 9.33 -11.67 -4.60
C LEU A 75 10.12 -10.52 -3.99
N ILE A 76 9.59 -9.81 -2.99
CA ILE A 76 10.14 -8.56 -2.47
C ILE A 76 10.43 -8.74 -0.98
N GLU A 77 11.70 -8.70 -0.62
CA GLU A 77 12.11 -8.73 0.79
C GLU A 77 11.62 -7.46 1.49
N GLY A 78 11.11 -7.60 2.72
CA GLY A 78 10.56 -6.47 3.47
C GLY A 78 9.20 -5.95 2.98
N PHE A 79 8.52 -6.66 2.06
CA PHE A 79 7.21 -6.26 1.58
C PHE A 79 6.16 -6.24 2.70
N GLY A 80 5.28 -5.24 2.66
CA GLY A 80 4.16 -5.15 3.58
C GLY A 80 3.06 -4.22 3.07
N VAL A 81 1.84 -4.48 3.53
CA VAL A 81 0.67 -3.62 3.34
C VAL A 81 0.27 -3.06 4.69
N ILE A 82 0.20 -1.74 4.80
CA ILE A 82 -0.11 -1.06 6.05
C ILE A 82 -1.18 0.01 5.84
N ASP A 83 -1.91 0.31 6.90
CA ASP A 83 -2.83 1.43 6.91
C ASP A 83 -2.10 2.74 7.21
N ALA A 84 -2.33 3.73 6.36
CA ALA A 84 -1.94 5.10 6.59
C ALA A 84 -3.15 5.92 7.04
N TYR A 85 -2.98 6.70 8.11
CA TYR A 85 -4.03 7.58 8.62
C TYR A 85 -3.63 9.01 8.32
N LEU A 86 -4.47 9.69 7.54
CA LEU A 86 -4.22 11.05 7.06
C LEU A 86 -5.31 11.99 7.55
N GLU A 87 -5.06 13.29 7.47
CA GLU A 87 -6.07 14.34 7.69
C GLU A 87 -6.84 14.17 9.03
N GLY A 88 -8.17 14.08 8.99
CA GLY A 88 -9.01 13.98 10.17
C GLY A 88 -8.76 12.72 11.01
N GLU A 89 -8.43 11.59 10.36
CA GLU A 89 -8.08 10.34 11.05
C GLU A 89 -6.73 10.46 11.78
N LEU A 90 -5.76 11.16 11.17
CA LEU A 90 -4.49 11.47 11.82
C LEU A 90 -4.72 12.29 13.10
N GLN A 91 -5.51 13.37 13.02
CA GLN A 91 -5.82 14.22 14.18
C GLN A 91 -6.52 13.43 15.29
N SER A 92 -7.52 12.62 14.91
CA SER A 92 -8.27 11.78 15.84
C SER A 92 -7.37 10.75 16.54
N ARG A 93 -6.41 10.17 15.83
CA ARG A 93 -5.41 9.26 16.42
C ARG A 93 -4.44 10.00 17.34
N MET A 94 -3.94 11.16 16.94
CA MET A 94 -3.03 11.97 17.77
C MET A 94 -3.69 12.37 19.10
N ALA A 95 -4.96 12.72 19.10
CA ALA A 95 -5.71 12.98 20.33
C ALA A 95 -5.74 11.75 21.27
N LYS A 96 -5.94 10.54 20.73
CA LYS A 96 -5.89 9.29 21.50
C LYS A 96 -4.49 9.03 22.06
N TYR A 97 -3.43 9.25 21.28
CA TYR A 97 -2.06 9.11 21.78
C TYR A 97 -1.77 10.05 22.94
N ALA A 98 -2.17 11.32 22.85
CA ALA A 98 -1.99 12.29 23.93
C ALA A 98 -2.71 11.86 25.22
N GLN A 99 -3.92 11.29 25.10
CA GLN A 99 -4.66 10.76 26.23
C GLN A 99 -3.93 9.61 26.93
N VAL A 100 -3.33 8.68 26.16
CA VAL A 100 -2.58 7.55 26.71
C VAL A 100 -1.27 8.01 27.35
N ALA A 101 -0.55 8.95 26.74
CA ALA A 101 0.73 9.44 27.25
C ALA A 101 0.62 10.25 28.56
N ALA A 102 -0.59 10.71 28.91
CA ALA A 102 -0.87 11.44 30.13
C ALA A 102 -1.27 10.54 31.33
N GLN A 103 -1.34 9.22 31.11
CA GLN A 103 -1.57 8.21 32.16
C GLN A 103 -0.23 7.74 32.75
#